data_AF-A0A950AM76-F1
#
_entry.id   AF-A0A950AM76-F1
#
_cell.length_a   1.000
_cell.length_b   1.000
_cell.length_c   1.000
_cell.angle_alpha   90.00
_cell.angle_beta   90.00
_cell.angle_gamma   90.00
#
_symmetry.space_group_name_H-M   'P 1'
#
loop_
_entity.id
_entity.type
_entity.pdbx_description
1 polymer ?
#
loop_
_entity_poly.entity_id
_entity_poly.type
_entity_poly.pdbx_seq_one_letter_code
_entity_poly.pdbx_strand_id
1 'polypeptide(L)' 'MTYRGQVKNGVVVLPEGVTLREGSIVRVEPMEETTPALSLAERLGEWSGKGVGLPEDLARNHDHYLHGQTRR' A
#
# COMPACT_ATOMS: atom_id res chain seq x y z
N MET A 1 -13.59 -2.03 -24.81
CA MET A 1 -12.39 -1.36 -24.24
C MET A 1 -12.86 -0.51 -23.07
N THR A 2 -12.16 -0.55 -21.94
CA THR A 2 -12.50 0.23 -20.73
C THR A 2 -11.28 1.06 -20.38
N TYR A 3 -11.49 2.35 -20.13
CA TYR A 3 -10.42 3.27 -19.72
C TYR A 3 -10.66 3.71 -18.28
N ARG A 4 -9.58 3.83 -17.52
CA ARG A 4 -9.61 4.40 -16.17
C ARG A 4 -9.11 5.83 -16.25
N GLY A 5 -9.95 6.78 -15.92
CA GLY A 5 -9.61 8.20 -15.83
C GLY A 5 -9.75 8.71 -14.41
N GLN A 6 -9.15 9.86 -14.13
CA GLN A 6 -9.32 10.57 -12.87
C GLN A 6 -10.23 11.77 -13.06
N VAL A 7 -11.17 11.99 -12.14
CA VAL A 7 -11.99 13.19 -12.15
C VAL A 7 -11.15 14.36 -11.61
N LYS A 8 -10.97 15.41 -12.41
CA LYS A 8 -10.35 16.68 -12.02
C LYS A 8 -11.30 17.81 -12.37
N ASN A 9 -11.73 18.59 -11.37
CA ASN A 9 -12.66 19.71 -11.55
C ASN A 9 -13.95 19.33 -12.31
N GLY A 10 -14.51 18.14 -12.03
CA GLY A 10 -15.72 17.64 -12.68
C GLY A 10 -15.52 17.08 -14.10
N VAL A 11 -14.27 17.02 -14.59
CA VAL A 11 -13.93 16.44 -15.90
C VAL A 11 -13.16 15.14 -15.72
N VAL A 12 -13.52 14.09 -16.47
CA VAL A 12 -12.77 12.82 -16.47
C VAL A 12 -11.53 12.99 -17.37
N VAL A 13 -10.34 12.95 -16.78
CA VAL A 13 -9.06 13.03 -17.47
C VAL A 13 -8.53 11.61 -17.70
N LEU A 14 -8.31 11.25 -18.96
CA LEU A 14 -7.73 9.96 -19.34
C LEU A 14 -6.20 10.00 -19.27
N PRO A 15 -5.52 8.85 -19.04
CA PRO A 15 -4.07 8.77 -19.07
C PRO A 15 -3.50 9.18 -20.44
N GLU A 16 -2.23 9.60 -20.45
CA GLU A 16 -1.53 9.94 -21.68
C GLU A 16 -1.54 8.79 -22.69
N GLY A 17 -1.67 9.12 -23.98
CA GLY A 17 -1.73 8.14 -25.08
C GLY A 17 -3.10 7.54 -25.34
N VAL A 18 -4.12 7.83 -24.51
CA VAL A 18 -5.50 7.42 -24.79
C VAL A 18 -6.21 8.48 -25.64
N THR A 19 -6.55 8.13 -26.86
CA THR A 19 -7.34 8.95 -27.78
C THR A 19 -8.69 8.30 -28.05
N LEU A 20 -9.78 9.01 -27.72
CA LEU A 20 -11.12 8.63 -28.12
C LEU A 20 -11.52 9.39 -29.39
N ARG A 21 -12.42 8.80 -30.17
CA ARG A 21 -12.97 9.48 -31.35
C ARG A 21 -13.83 10.66 -30.91
N GLU A 22 -13.64 11.81 -31.53
CA GLU A 22 -14.46 13.00 -31.29
C GLU A 22 -15.96 12.69 -31.48
N GLY A 23 -16.80 13.23 -30.59
CA GLY A 23 -18.25 12.99 -30.57
C GLY A 23 -18.70 11.62 -30.03
N SER A 24 -17.79 10.81 -29.46
CA SER A 24 -18.16 9.52 -28.86
C SER A 24 -19.02 9.72 -27.60
N ILE A 25 -20.15 9.03 -27.53
CA ILE A 25 -20.96 8.94 -26.30
C ILE A 25 -20.31 7.93 -25.36
N VAL A 26 -20.02 8.35 -24.13
CA VAL A 26 -19.35 7.50 -23.11
C VAL A 26 -20.22 7.31 -21.88
N ARG A 27 -20.06 6.17 -21.21
CA ARG A 27 -20.64 5.90 -19.89
C ARG A 27 -19.55 6.05 -18.84
N VAL A 28 -19.81 6.84 -17.80
CA VAL A 28 -18.90 7.00 -16.66
C VAL A 28 -19.42 6.11 -15.53
N GLU A 29 -18.57 5.21 -15.06
CA GLU A 29 -18.84 4.34 -13.92
C GLU A 29 -17.85 4.70 -12.81
N PRO A 30 -18.30 5.10 -11.61
CA PRO A 30 -17.41 5.31 -10.49
C PRO A 30 -16.77 3.99 -10.10
N MET A 31 -15.45 4.01 -9.93
CA MET A 31 -14.70 2.88 -9.41
C MET A 31 -14.38 3.13 -7.95
N GLU A 32 -14.55 2.10 -7.12
CA GLU A 32 -14.00 2.13 -5.76
C GLU A 32 -12.48 2.26 -5.85
N GLU A 33 -11.92 3.23 -5.12
CA GLU A 33 -10.48 3.32 -4.94
C GLU A 33 -10.02 2.04 -4.25
N THR A 34 -9.32 1.19 -5.00
CA THR A 34 -8.57 0.11 -4.39
C THR A 34 -7.36 0.77 -3.76
N THR A 35 -7.46 1.14 -2.48
CA THR A 35 -6.30 1.56 -1.72
C THR A 35 -5.24 0.48 -1.91
N PRO A 36 -4.06 0.79 -2.48
CA PRO A 36 -3.05 -0.22 -2.65
C PRO A 36 -2.78 -0.84 -1.28
N ALA A 37 -2.92 -2.16 -1.18
CA ALA A 37 -2.67 -2.85 0.06
C ALA A 37 -1.24 -2.53 0.48
N LEU A 38 -1.08 -1.96 1.68
CA LEU A 38 0.24 -1.66 2.23
C LEU A 38 1.11 -2.91 2.16
N SER A 39 2.34 -2.74 1.69
CA SER A 39 3.36 -3.78 1.74
C SER A 39 3.57 -4.22 3.20
N LEU A 40 4.08 -5.44 3.38
CA LEU A 40 4.38 -5.95 4.72
C LEU A 40 5.35 -5.01 5.47
N ALA A 41 6.31 -4.42 4.76
CA ALA A 41 7.26 -3.46 5.31
C ALA A 41 6.57 -2.19 5.80
N GLU A 42 5.64 -1.61 5.03
CA GLU A 42 4.89 -0.40 5.45
C GLU A 42 4.01 -0.69 6.67
N ARG A 43 3.37 -1.87 6.71
CA ARG A 43 2.52 -2.29 7.83
C ARG A 43 3.33 -2.50 9.13
N LEU A 44 4.51 -3.10 9.02
CA LEU A 44 5.37 -3.37 10.19
C LEU A 44 6.24 -2.17 10.57
N GLY A 45 6.47 -1.24 9.64
CA GLY A 45 7.27 -0.04 9.86
C GLY A 45 6.74 0.82 11.01
N GLU A 46 5.42 0.86 11.21
CA GLU A 46 4.79 1.54 12.34
C GLU A 46 5.26 1.02 13.70
N TRP A 47 5.74 -0.23 13.79
CA TRP A 47 6.18 -0.87 15.03
C TRP A 47 7.69 -0.82 15.24
N SER A 48 8.44 -0.40 14.22
CA SER A 48 9.89 -0.32 14.27
C SER A 48 10.35 0.65 15.37
N GLY A 49 11.27 0.20 16.23
CA GLY A 49 11.86 1.03 17.29
C GLY A 49 10.97 1.35 18.49
N LYS A 50 9.75 0.81 18.57
CA LYS A 50 8.84 1.04 19.73
C LYS A 50 9.23 0.25 21.01
N GLY A 51 10.25 -0.60 20.94
CA GLY A 51 10.71 -1.40 22.08
C GLY A 51 11.46 -0.57 23.12
N VAL A 52 11.02 -0.62 24.38
CA VAL A 52 11.68 0.08 25.51
C VAL A 52 12.25 -0.94 26.48
N GLY A 53 13.50 -0.72 26.92
CA GLY A 53 14.17 -1.60 27.90
C GLY A 53 14.47 -3.01 27.38
N LEU A 54 14.49 -3.19 26.05
CA LEU A 54 14.78 -4.47 25.42
C LEU A 54 16.30 -4.71 25.35
N PRO A 55 16.75 -5.97 25.51
CA PRO A 55 18.15 -6.33 25.29
C PRO A 55 18.62 -6.00 23.86
N GLU A 56 19.87 -5.56 23.72
CA GLU A 56 20.46 -5.20 22.41
C GLU A 56 20.51 -6.39 21.44
N ASP A 57 20.60 -7.61 21.97
CA ASP A 57 20.65 -8.85 21.21
C ASP A 57 19.28 -9.52 21.03
N LEU A 58 18.18 -8.86 21.43
CA LEU A 58 16.82 -9.44 21.39
C LEU A 58 16.45 -9.93 19.99
N ALA A 59 16.78 -9.19 18.93
CA ALA A 59 16.45 -9.60 17.56
C ALA A 59 17.08 -10.95 17.20
N ARG A 60 18.34 -11.16 17.62
CA ARG A 60 19.09 -12.41 17.38
C ARG A 60 18.63 -13.54 18.31
N ASN A 61 18.31 -13.20 19.55
CA ASN A 61 18.04 -14.14 20.65
C ASN A 61 16.57 -14.13 21.10
N HIS A 62 15.62 -13.81 20.22
CA HIS A 62 14.21 -13.64 20.60
C HIS A 62 13.62 -14.89 21.25
N ASP A 63 13.98 -16.09 20.77
CA ASP A 63 13.56 -17.37 21.36
C ASP A 63 14.08 -17.56 22.79
N HIS A 64 15.28 -17.06 23.12
CA HIS A 64 15.81 -17.11 24.48
C HIS A 64 14.96 -16.27 25.43
N TYR A 65 14.65 -15.03 25.03
CA TYR A 65 13.91 -14.10 25.88
C TYR A 65 12.41 -14.40 25.97
N LEU A 66 11.81 -14.95 24.91
CA LEU A 66 10.39 -15.29 24.88
C LEU A 66 10.09 -16.70 25.43
N HIS A 67 11.01 -17.64 25.23
CA HIS A 67 10.75 -19.06 25.44
C HIS A 67 11.81 -19.77 26.30
N GLY A 68 12.83 -19.06 26.79
CA GLY A 68 13.87 -19.63 27.66
C GLY A 68 14.84 -20.57 26.94
N GLN A 69 14.87 -20.56 25.60
CA GLN A 69 15.81 -21.39 24.83
C GLN A 69 17.27 -20.92 25.01
N THR A 70 18.23 -21.78 24.67
CA THR A 70 19.65 -21.38 24.65
C THR A 70 19.86 -20.27 23.62
N ARG A 71 20.70 -19.27 23.96
CA ARG A 71 21.10 -18.20 23.03
C ARG A 71 21.79 -18.78 21.80
N ARG A 72 21.57 -18.15 20.65
CA ARG A 72 22.16 -18.51 19.35
C ARG A 72 23.41 -17.68 19.06
#